data_AF-A0A9W6HRT7-F1
#
_entry.id   AF-A0A9W6HRT7-F1
#
_cell.length_a   1.000
_cell.length_b   1.000
_cell.length_c   1.000
_cell.angle_alpha   90.00
_cell.angle_beta   90.00
_cell.angle_gamma   90.00
#
_symmetry.space_group_name_H-M   'P 1'
#
loop_
_entity.id
_entity.type
_entity.pdbx_description
1 polymer ?
#
loop_
_entity_poly.entity_id
_entity_poly.type
_entity_poly.pdbx_seq_one_letter_code
_entity_poly.pdbx_strand_id
1 'polypeptide(L)'
;MYIGDWHWLDFANIPGMLDWIGFVLGGLGIVVALVQLYKSRGALQAAKNALDEARNGLVRDQIIVLLPSFSEIASSLTGAMHADSREAAVDVLQRFSERASEAEQLLTNRGTLHEEAVRELSDARAAAAKAIDRLYRKPDMTTAERVGTAATKIRAVAVTLNAIHVLVRNEIGSPRNA
;
A
#
# COMPACT_ATOMS: atom_id res chain seq x y z
N MET A 1 79.86 -21.27 7.44
CA MET A 1 80.31 -19.98 6.88
C MET A 1 79.33 -19.64 5.76
N TYR A 2 78.71 -18.46 5.83
CA TYR A 2 77.43 -18.12 5.19
C TYR A 2 77.40 -18.29 3.67
N ILE A 3 76.44 -19.08 3.17
CA ILE A 3 75.88 -18.94 1.81
C ILE A 3 74.51 -18.32 2.02
N GLY A 4 74.43 -17.00 1.85
CA GLY A 4 73.18 -16.24 1.87
C GLY A 4 72.76 -15.95 0.44
N ASP A 5 71.83 -16.75 -0.08
CA ASP A 5 71.07 -16.41 -1.27
C ASP A 5 70.10 -15.27 -0.93
N TRP A 6 70.36 -14.08 -1.47
CA TRP A 6 69.47 -12.91 -1.41
C TRP A 6 69.20 -12.44 -2.84
N HIS A 7 68.47 -13.24 -3.61
CA HIS A 7 67.90 -12.85 -4.91
C HIS A 7 66.39 -12.67 -4.76
N TRP A 8 65.95 -11.50 -4.31
CA TRP A 8 64.52 -11.18 -4.18
C TRP A 8 64.13 -9.77 -4.62
N LEU A 9 64.96 -9.13 -5.43
CA LEU A 9 64.56 -7.92 -6.14
C LEU A 9 64.71 -8.18 -7.63
N ASP A 10 63.68 -8.83 -8.17
CA ASP A 10 63.47 -8.98 -9.60
C ASP A 10 63.05 -7.60 -10.16
N PHE A 11 64.04 -6.82 -10.59
CA PHE A 11 63.84 -5.49 -11.21
C PHE A 11 63.32 -5.59 -12.66
N ALA A 12 62.95 -6.77 -13.15
CA ALA A 12 62.42 -6.97 -14.50
C ALA A 12 60.95 -6.54 -14.67
N ASN A 13 60.28 -6.13 -13.59
CA ASN A 13 58.85 -5.82 -13.59
C ASN A 13 58.56 -4.33 -13.32
N ILE A 14 59.35 -3.44 -13.92
CA ILE A 14 59.05 -2.01 -13.93
C ILE A 14 57.89 -1.80 -14.92
N PRO A 15 56.70 -1.38 -14.47
CA PRO A 15 55.55 -1.20 -15.35
C PRO A 15 55.90 -0.18 -16.44
N GLY A 16 55.70 -0.59 -17.70
CA GLY A 16 56.01 0.25 -18.86
C GLY A 16 55.13 1.51 -18.90
N MET A 17 55.53 2.50 -19.69
CA MET A 17 54.77 3.74 -19.87
C MET A 17 53.31 3.49 -20.31
N LEU A 18 53.06 2.38 -21.00
CA LEU A 18 51.73 1.90 -21.41
C LEU A 18 50.86 1.41 -20.24
N ASP A 19 51.44 0.77 -19.21
CA ASP A 19 50.70 0.37 -18.01
C ASP A 19 50.25 1.58 -17.20
N TRP A 20 51.07 2.63 -17.14
CA TRP A 20 50.71 3.90 -16.51
C TRP A 20 49.58 4.61 -17.25
N ILE A 21 49.60 4.62 -18.58
CA ILE A 21 48.52 5.18 -19.41
C ILE A 21 47.23 4.36 -19.22
N GLY A 22 47.33 3.03 -19.18
CA GLY A 22 46.21 2.14 -18.88
C GLY A 22 45.62 2.38 -17.49
N PHE A 23 46.46 2.63 -16.48
CA PHE A 23 46.03 2.94 -15.12
C PHE A 23 45.30 4.28 -15.02
N VAL A 24 45.81 5.32 -15.71
CA VAL A 24 45.17 6.65 -15.75
C VAL A 24 43.83 6.62 -16.51
N LEU A 25 43.77 5.92 -17.65
CA LEU A 25 42.52 5.75 -18.42
C LEU A 25 41.49 4.91 -17.65
N GLY A 26 41.93 3.84 -16.98
CA GLY A 26 41.09 3.03 -16.09
C GLY A 26 40.55 3.83 -14.91
N GLY A 27 41.38 4.66 -14.28
CA GLY A 27 40.97 5.56 -13.21
C GLY A 27 39.94 6.60 -13.65
N LEU A 28 40.14 7.22 -14.82
CA LEU A 28 39.18 8.16 -15.40
C LEU A 28 37.83 7.49 -15.72
N GLY A 29 37.84 6.27 -16.24
CA GLY A 29 36.62 5.49 -16.48
C GLY A 29 35.82 5.23 -15.19
N ILE A 30 36.51 4.89 -14.10
CA ILE A 30 35.89 4.67 -12.79
C ILE A 30 35.31 5.97 -12.22
N VAL A 31 36.01 7.10 -12.37
CA VAL A 31 35.51 8.41 -11.91
C VAL A 31 34.25 8.82 -12.69
N VAL A 32 34.24 8.64 -14.01
CA VAL A 32 33.04 8.91 -14.84
C VAL A 32 31.88 8.00 -14.46
N ALA A 33 32.15 6.71 -14.22
CA ALA A 33 31.13 5.76 -13.76
C ALA A 33 30.58 6.17 -12.38
N LEU A 34 31.44 6.58 -11.44
CA LEU A 34 31.02 7.07 -10.12
C LEU A 34 30.18 8.34 -10.23
N VAL A 35 30.54 9.30 -11.08
CA VAL A 35 29.73 10.51 -11.32
C VAL A 35 28.38 10.17 -11.93
N GLN A 36 28.33 9.24 -12.89
CA GLN A 36 27.06 8.73 -13.42
C GLN A 36 26.23 8.01 -12.34
N LEU A 37 26.87 7.27 -11.43
CA LEU A 37 26.22 6.59 -10.33
C LEU A 37 25.66 7.57 -9.29
N TYR A 38 26.37 8.66 -8.99
CA TYR A 38 25.89 9.75 -8.13
C TYR A 38 24.72 10.51 -8.77
N LYS A 39 24.81 10.82 -10.07
CA LYS A 39 23.72 11.48 -10.81
C LYS A 39 22.50 10.56 -10.95
N SER A 40 22.74 9.26 -11.13
CA SER A 40 21.71 8.21 -11.17
C SER A 40 21.05 8.02 -9.80
N ARG A 41 21.79 8.11 -8.69
CA ARG A 41 21.19 8.12 -7.34
C ARG A 41 20.27 9.33 -7.11
N GLY A 42 20.66 10.51 -7.57
CA GLY A 42 19.80 11.70 -7.52
C GLY A 42 18.53 11.55 -8.37
N ALA A 43 18.68 11.03 -9.59
CA ALA A 43 17.54 10.73 -10.47
C ALA A 43 16.65 9.61 -9.93
N LEU A 44 17.23 8.59 -9.29
CA LEU A 44 16.51 7.50 -8.63
C LEU A 44 15.75 8.00 -7.41
N GLN A 45 16.32 8.93 -6.64
CA GLN A 45 15.66 9.54 -5.49
C GLN A 45 14.50 10.43 -5.95
N ALA A 46 14.71 11.25 -6.99
CA ALA A 46 13.65 12.06 -7.60
C ALA A 46 12.54 11.19 -8.21
N ALA A 47 12.91 10.09 -8.89
CA ALA A 47 11.97 9.13 -9.43
C ALA A 47 11.20 8.39 -8.33
N LYS A 48 11.86 8.03 -7.21
CA LYS A 48 11.19 7.48 -6.03
C LYS A 48 10.20 8.46 -5.43
N ASN A 49 10.60 9.72 -5.25
CA ASN A 49 9.71 10.75 -4.70
C ASN A 49 8.51 11.02 -5.63
N ALA A 50 8.74 11.13 -6.94
CA ALA A 50 7.67 11.31 -7.92
C ALA A 50 6.77 10.06 -8.03
N LEU A 51 7.35 8.87 -7.88
CA LEU A 51 6.59 7.62 -7.81
C LEU A 51 5.74 7.60 -6.54
N ASP A 52 6.28 7.92 -5.38
CA ASP A 52 5.54 7.98 -4.12
C ASP A 52 4.40 9.00 -4.19
N GLU A 53 4.62 10.16 -4.82
CA GLU A 53 3.60 11.20 -4.99
C GLU A 53 2.49 10.80 -5.97
N ALA A 54 2.85 10.24 -7.14
CA ALA A 54 1.87 9.67 -8.08
C ALA A 54 1.09 8.51 -7.45
N ARG A 55 1.78 7.69 -6.65
CA ARG A 55 1.22 6.53 -5.95
C ARG A 55 0.30 6.95 -4.81
N ASN A 56 0.54 8.09 -4.16
CA ASN A 56 -0.35 8.70 -3.16
C ASN A 56 -1.58 9.37 -3.81
N GLY A 57 -1.41 10.03 -4.96
CA GLY A 57 -2.51 10.57 -5.75
C GLY A 57 -3.51 9.50 -6.20
N LEU A 58 -3.01 8.37 -6.71
CA LEU A 58 -3.85 7.23 -7.13
C LEU A 58 -4.69 6.64 -5.99
N VAL A 59 -4.14 6.58 -4.76
CA VAL A 59 -4.87 6.10 -3.58
C VAL A 59 -5.99 7.05 -3.20
N ARG A 60 -5.69 8.35 -3.21
CA ARG A 60 -6.68 9.37 -2.94
C ARG A 60 -7.87 9.23 -3.89
N ASP A 61 -7.60 9.12 -5.18
CA ASP A 61 -8.64 9.00 -6.20
C ASP A 61 -9.45 7.70 -6.01
N GLN A 62 -8.80 6.60 -5.65
CA GLN A 62 -9.48 5.32 -5.41
C GLN A 62 -10.32 5.31 -4.11
N ILE A 63 -9.82 5.87 -3.00
CA ILE A 63 -10.60 5.99 -1.75
C ILE A 63 -11.82 6.89 -1.95
N ILE A 64 -11.67 7.99 -2.71
CA ILE A 64 -12.78 8.89 -3.06
C ILE A 64 -13.88 8.15 -3.81
N VAL A 65 -13.52 7.24 -4.72
CA VAL A 65 -14.48 6.44 -5.49
C VAL A 65 -15.18 5.38 -4.62
N LEU A 66 -14.50 4.84 -3.61
CA LEU A 66 -15.05 3.79 -2.74
C LEU A 66 -16.01 4.31 -1.67
N LEU A 67 -15.81 5.52 -1.15
CA LEU A 67 -16.62 6.08 -0.07
C LEU A 67 -18.14 6.16 -0.38
N PRO A 68 -18.58 6.67 -1.54
CA PRO A 68 -19.99 6.69 -1.92
C PRO A 68 -20.62 5.29 -1.93
N SER A 69 -19.86 4.28 -2.38
CA SER A 69 -20.34 2.90 -2.48
C SER A 69 -20.66 2.30 -1.11
N PHE A 70 -19.82 2.53 -0.09
CA PHE A 70 -20.08 2.03 1.27
C PHE A 70 -21.27 2.73 1.93
N SER A 71 -21.47 4.02 1.65
CA SER A 71 -22.64 4.76 2.12
C SER A 71 -23.93 4.23 1.50
N GLU A 72 -23.94 3.99 0.19
CA GLU A 72 -25.07 3.41 -0.53
C GLU A 72 -25.40 2.00 -0.03
N ILE A 73 -24.39 1.17 0.20
CA ILE A 73 -24.54 -0.17 0.79
C ILE A 73 -25.16 -0.08 2.18
N ALA A 74 -24.69 0.83 3.04
CA ALA A 74 -25.25 0.99 4.39
C ALA A 74 -26.72 1.45 4.35
N SER A 75 -27.06 2.34 3.42
CA SER A 75 -28.44 2.79 3.18
C SER A 75 -29.32 1.65 2.67
N SER A 76 -28.86 0.91 1.65
CA SER A 76 -29.57 -0.24 1.07
C SER A 76 -29.80 -1.35 2.09
N LEU A 77 -28.82 -1.63 2.95
CA LEU A 77 -28.96 -2.62 4.02
C LEU A 77 -30.02 -2.16 5.04
N THR A 78 -30.04 -0.86 5.36
CA THR A 78 -31.07 -0.28 6.22
C THR A 78 -32.46 -0.42 5.58
N GLY A 79 -32.58 -0.17 4.28
CA GLY A 79 -33.83 -0.41 3.53
C GLY A 79 -34.29 -1.87 3.59
N ALA A 80 -33.37 -2.81 3.38
CA ALA A 80 -33.65 -4.25 3.47
C ALA A 80 -34.08 -4.69 4.88
N MET A 81 -33.50 -4.10 5.93
CA MET A 81 -33.91 -4.32 7.31
C MET A 81 -35.34 -3.82 7.58
N HIS A 82 -35.70 -2.64 7.08
CA HIS A 82 -37.05 -2.07 7.27
C HIS A 82 -38.12 -2.85 6.49
N ALA A 83 -37.77 -3.33 5.30
CA ALA A 83 -38.65 -4.16 4.47
C ALA A 83 -38.71 -5.63 4.92
N ASP A 84 -37.95 -6.00 5.95
CA ASP A 84 -37.73 -7.38 6.40
C ASP A 84 -37.40 -8.36 5.26
N SER A 85 -36.71 -7.86 4.23
CA SER A 85 -36.40 -8.63 3.04
C SER A 85 -35.06 -9.34 3.20
N ARG A 86 -35.13 -10.65 3.49
CA ARG A 86 -33.95 -11.51 3.58
C ARG A 86 -33.11 -11.47 2.31
N GLU A 87 -33.75 -11.60 1.16
CA GLU A 87 -33.05 -11.66 -0.14
C GLU A 87 -32.31 -10.35 -0.44
N ALA A 88 -32.98 -9.21 -0.22
CA ALA A 88 -32.33 -7.91 -0.37
C ALA A 88 -31.17 -7.73 0.61
N ALA A 89 -31.31 -8.21 1.86
CA ALA A 89 -30.24 -8.13 2.84
C ALA A 89 -29.03 -9.00 2.47
N VAL A 90 -29.24 -10.22 1.96
CA VAL A 90 -28.15 -11.11 1.50
C VAL A 90 -27.41 -10.46 0.34
N ASP A 91 -28.13 -9.99 -0.67
CA ASP A 91 -27.54 -9.36 -1.85
C ASP A 91 -26.71 -8.12 -1.47
N VAL A 92 -27.24 -7.22 -0.63
CA VAL A 92 -26.47 -6.06 -0.16
C VAL A 92 -25.21 -6.47 0.64
N LEU A 93 -25.29 -7.50 1.48
CA LEU A 93 -24.12 -7.99 2.24
C LEU A 93 -23.07 -8.67 1.36
N GLN A 94 -23.48 -9.30 0.25
CA GLN A 94 -22.56 -9.86 -0.75
C GLN A 94 -21.84 -8.74 -1.50
N ARG A 95 -22.58 -7.74 -2.01
CA ARG A 95 -22.00 -6.55 -2.64
C ARG A 95 -21.03 -5.83 -1.69
N PHE A 96 -21.38 -5.71 -0.41
CA PHE A 96 -20.47 -5.19 0.60
C PHE A 96 -19.17 -5.98 0.67
N SER A 97 -19.25 -7.31 0.71
CA SER A 97 -18.08 -8.18 0.86
C SER A 97 -17.13 -8.08 -0.34
N GLU A 98 -17.67 -7.92 -1.55
CA GLU A 98 -16.91 -7.68 -2.77
C GLU A 98 -16.18 -6.32 -2.71
N ARG A 99 -16.92 -5.24 -2.42
CA ARG A 99 -16.33 -3.89 -2.29
C ARG A 99 -15.32 -3.78 -1.17
N ALA A 100 -15.57 -4.45 -0.05
CA ALA A 100 -14.64 -4.50 1.06
C ALA A 100 -13.35 -5.24 0.68
N SER A 101 -13.45 -6.33 -0.08
CA SER A 101 -12.27 -7.05 -0.59
C SER A 101 -11.47 -6.21 -1.59
N GLU A 102 -12.13 -5.46 -2.49
CA GLU A 102 -11.47 -4.51 -3.38
C GLU A 102 -10.73 -3.43 -2.57
N ALA A 103 -11.39 -2.84 -1.58
CA ALA A 103 -10.80 -1.85 -0.70
C ALA A 103 -9.60 -2.41 0.08
N GLU A 104 -9.71 -3.61 0.66
CA GLU A 104 -8.60 -4.27 1.36
C GLU A 104 -7.40 -4.46 0.44
N GLN A 105 -7.58 -4.96 -0.79
CA GLN A 105 -6.48 -5.17 -1.74
C GLN A 105 -5.77 -3.87 -2.09
N LEU A 106 -6.50 -2.77 -2.22
CA LEU A 106 -5.93 -1.45 -2.49
C LEU A 106 -5.10 -0.92 -1.29
N LEU A 107 -5.51 -1.26 -0.08
CA LEU A 107 -4.92 -0.77 1.17
C LEU A 107 -3.81 -1.68 1.73
N THR A 108 -3.78 -2.99 1.41
CA THR A 108 -2.90 -4.02 2.01
C THR A 108 -1.39 -3.80 1.79
N ASN A 109 -0.97 -2.83 0.99
CA ASN A 109 0.44 -2.53 0.73
C ASN A 109 0.83 -1.07 1.04
N ARG A 110 0.10 -0.38 1.93
CA ARG A 110 0.09 1.10 2.00
C ARG A 110 0.44 1.72 3.36
N GLY A 111 1.15 1.03 4.24
CA GLY A 111 1.65 1.58 5.50
C GLY A 111 0.63 1.55 6.66
N THR A 112 1.05 2.01 7.85
CA THR A 112 0.38 1.71 9.13
C THR A 112 -1.04 2.29 9.28
N LEU A 113 -1.31 3.50 8.78
CA LEU A 113 -2.67 4.08 8.76
C LEU A 113 -3.66 3.24 7.93
N HIS A 114 -3.15 2.45 6.99
CA HIS A 114 -3.95 1.60 6.12
C HIS A 114 -4.15 0.21 6.73
N GLU A 115 -3.28 -0.21 7.66
CA GLU A 115 -3.42 -1.48 8.39
C GLU A 115 -4.64 -1.50 9.31
N GLU A 116 -4.93 -0.37 9.99
CA GLU A 116 -6.14 -0.24 10.81
C GLU A 116 -7.41 -0.30 9.94
N ALA A 117 -7.40 0.39 8.79
CA ALA A 117 -8.49 0.36 7.82
C ALA A 117 -8.74 -1.05 7.26
N VAL A 118 -7.67 -1.75 6.89
CA VAL A 118 -7.71 -3.14 6.41
C VAL A 118 -8.27 -4.06 7.48
N ARG A 119 -7.85 -3.88 8.74
CA ARG A 119 -8.38 -4.66 9.86
C ARG A 119 -9.87 -4.41 10.08
N GLU A 120 -10.32 -3.17 10.05
CA GLU A 120 -11.74 -2.85 10.20
C GLU A 120 -12.59 -3.40 9.03
N LEU A 121 -12.10 -3.30 7.79
CA LEU A 121 -12.72 -3.90 6.62
C LEU A 121 -12.86 -5.43 6.79
N SER A 122 -11.80 -6.08 7.26
CA SER A 122 -11.77 -7.52 7.48
C SER A 122 -12.78 -7.95 8.55
N ASP A 123 -12.82 -7.22 9.67
CA ASP A 123 -13.78 -7.44 10.75
C ASP A 123 -15.24 -7.23 10.29
N ALA A 124 -15.49 -6.21 9.46
CA ALA A 124 -16.81 -5.94 8.90
C ALA A 124 -17.23 -7.01 7.90
N ARG A 125 -16.32 -7.49 7.05
CA ARG A 125 -16.57 -8.59 6.10
C ARG A 125 -16.88 -9.90 6.82
N ALA A 126 -16.14 -10.22 7.88
CA ALA A 126 -16.43 -11.37 8.72
C ALA A 126 -17.81 -11.27 9.39
N ALA A 127 -18.22 -10.07 9.81
CA ALA A 127 -19.56 -9.84 10.35
C ALA A 127 -20.65 -9.97 9.29
N ALA A 128 -20.42 -9.47 8.06
CA ALA A 128 -21.33 -9.63 6.93
C ALA A 128 -21.54 -11.11 6.57
N ALA A 129 -20.45 -11.90 6.49
CA ALA A 129 -20.54 -13.34 6.26
C ALA A 129 -21.36 -14.06 7.34
N LYS A 130 -21.14 -13.72 8.63
CA LYS A 130 -21.95 -14.26 9.74
C LYS A 130 -23.41 -13.83 9.64
N ALA A 131 -23.70 -12.62 9.20
CA ALA A 131 -25.06 -12.13 9.01
C ALA A 131 -25.77 -12.89 7.88
N ILE A 132 -25.08 -13.16 6.76
CA ILE A 132 -25.59 -14.01 5.68
C ILE A 132 -25.92 -15.42 6.21
N ASP A 133 -25.02 -16.03 6.97
CA ASP A 133 -25.27 -17.35 7.57
C ASP A 133 -26.50 -17.34 8.50
N ARG A 134 -26.66 -16.31 9.34
CA ARG A 134 -27.85 -16.13 10.20
C ARG A 134 -29.13 -15.94 9.38
N LEU A 135 -29.09 -15.20 8.28
CA LEU A 135 -30.22 -15.00 7.38
C LEU A 135 -30.74 -16.35 6.82
N TYR A 136 -29.86 -17.32 6.58
CA TYR A 136 -30.27 -18.66 6.14
C TYR A 136 -30.67 -19.59 7.29
N ARG A 137 -29.95 -19.56 8.44
CA ARG A 137 -30.10 -20.57 9.49
C ARG A 137 -31.10 -20.25 10.61
N LYS A 138 -31.48 -18.98 10.80
CA LYS A 138 -32.33 -18.55 11.91
C LYS A 138 -33.64 -17.90 11.46
N PRO A 139 -34.51 -18.60 10.71
CA PRO A 139 -35.71 -18.02 10.06
C PRO A 139 -36.70 -17.34 11.03
N ASP A 140 -36.57 -17.61 12.32
CA ASP A 140 -37.39 -17.12 13.44
C ASP A 140 -37.13 -15.67 13.87
N MET A 141 -35.98 -15.10 13.53
CA MET A 141 -35.60 -13.72 13.90
C MET A 141 -35.91 -12.72 12.79
N THR A 142 -36.14 -11.44 13.09
CA THR A 142 -36.28 -10.41 12.05
C THR A 142 -34.96 -10.19 11.30
N THR A 143 -35.01 -9.70 10.06
CA THR A 143 -33.83 -9.35 9.25
C THR A 143 -32.95 -8.36 10.01
N ALA A 144 -33.55 -7.38 10.68
CA ALA A 144 -32.86 -6.37 11.46
C ALA A 144 -32.00 -6.97 12.60
N GLU A 145 -32.52 -7.95 13.33
CA GLU A 145 -31.78 -8.61 14.42
C GLU A 145 -30.62 -9.45 13.90
N ARG A 146 -30.78 -10.07 12.73
CA ARG A 146 -29.74 -10.93 12.15
C ARG A 146 -28.57 -10.13 11.60
N VAL A 147 -28.85 -9.00 10.95
CA VAL A 147 -27.84 -8.17 10.27
C VAL A 147 -27.36 -6.97 11.08
N GLY A 148 -27.99 -6.64 12.21
CA GLY A 148 -27.69 -5.43 12.98
C GLY A 148 -26.21 -5.26 13.36
N THR A 149 -25.54 -6.34 13.78
CA THR A 149 -24.08 -6.29 14.05
C THR A 149 -23.26 -5.97 12.81
N ALA A 150 -23.63 -6.53 11.65
CA ALA A 150 -22.95 -6.24 10.40
C ALA A 150 -23.21 -4.80 9.95
N ALA A 151 -24.46 -4.32 10.06
CA ALA A 151 -24.81 -2.94 9.72
C ALA A 151 -24.01 -1.91 10.53
N THR A 152 -23.83 -2.13 11.84
CA THR A 152 -22.99 -1.27 12.68
C THR A 152 -21.54 -1.24 12.22
N LYS A 153 -20.96 -2.40 11.90
CA LYS A 153 -19.57 -2.50 11.44
C LYS A 153 -19.35 -1.89 10.06
N ILE A 154 -20.31 -2.08 9.14
CA ILE A 154 -20.28 -1.45 7.80
C ILE A 154 -20.29 0.08 7.93
N ARG A 155 -21.11 0.63 8.84
CA ARG A 155 -21.13 2.08 9.11
C ARG A 155 -19.81 2.57 9.72
N ALA A 156 -19.22 1.81 10.65
CA ALA A 156 -17.93 2.14 11.24
C ALA A 156 -16.83 2.25 10.16
N VAL A 157 -16.75 1.27 9.25
CA VAL A 157 -15.83 1.30 8.11
C VAL A 157 -16.01 2.55 7.26
N ALA A 158 -17.24 2.96 6.96
CA ALA A 158 -17.50 4.17 6.19
C ALA A 158 -16.97 5.44 6.91
N VAL A 159 -17.06 5.49 8.25
CA VAL A 159 -16.49 6.59 9.06
C VAL A 159 -14.97 6.56 9.03
N THR A 160 -14.36 5.39 9.22
CA THR A 160 -12.89 5.22 9.23
C THR A 160 -12.28 5.57 7.88
N LEU A 161 -12.87 5.09 6.78
CA LEU A 161 -12.44 5.47 5.42
C LEU A 161 -12.58 6.97 5.18
N ASN A 162 -13.62 7.62 5.73
CA ASN A 162 -13.78 9.06 5.63
C ASN A 162 -12.72 9.82 6.46
N ALA A 163 -12.38 9.33 7.64
CA ALA A 163 -11.31 9.88 8.46
C ALA A 163 -9.95 9.78 7.75
N ILE A 164 -9.65 8.64 7.12
CA ILE A 164 -8.44 8.44 6.30
C ILE A 164 -8.45 9.41 5.12
N HIS A 165 -9.58 9.56 4.42
CA HIS A 165 -9.70 10.53 3.34
C HIS A 165 -9.41 11.97 3.80
N VAL A 166 -9.90 12.38 4.97
CA VAL A 166 -9.61 13.70 5.56
C VAL A 166 -8.13 13.85 5.94
N LEU A 167 -7.53 12.83 6.54
CA LEU A 167 -6.11 12.84 6.92
C LEU A 167 -5.20 12.93 5.68
N VAL A 168 -5.45 12.09 4.66
CA VAL A 168 -4.73 12.12 3.37
C VAL A 168 -4.90 13.48 2.69
N ARG A 169 -6.10 14.09 2.75
CA ARG A 169 -6.34 15.43 2.22
C ARG A 169 -5.51 16.50 2.96
N ASN A 170 -5.40 16.40 4.28
CA ASN A 170 -4.71 17.39 5.11
C ASN A 170 -3.18 17.28 5.06
N GLU A 171 -2.62 16.07 4.92
CA GLU A 171 -1.17 15.88 4.74
C GLU A 171 -0.64 16.52 3.45
N ILE A 172 -1.47 16.59 2.41
CA ILE A 172 -1.11 17.19 1.11
C ILE A 172 -1.40 18.70 1.08
N GLY A 173 -2.39 19.16 1.87
CA GLY A 173 -2.80 20.57 1.95
C GLY A 173 -1.89 21.44 2.83
N SER A 174 -0.96 20.85 3.57
CA SER A 174 0.06 21.60 4.30
C SER A 174 1.24 21.85 3.34
N PRO A 175 1.41 23.07 2.77
CA PRO A 175 2.70 23.40 2.19
C PRO A 175 3.73 23.16 3.30
N ARG A 176 4.67 22.24 3.06
CA ARG A 176 5.88 22.15 3.86
C ARG A 176 6.58 23.50 3.75
N ASN A 177 6.24 24.41 4.66
CA ASN A 177 7.02 25.60 4.89
C ASN A 177 8.31 25.14 5.57
N ALA A 178 9.43 25.58 4.97
CA ALA A 178 10.83 25.41 5.35
C ALA A 178 11.52 24.13 4.84
#